data_AF-A0A1L7VAM6-F1
#
_entry.id   AF-A0A1L7VAM6-F1
#
_cell.length_a   1.000
_cell.length_b   1.000
_cell.length_c   1.000
_cell.angle_alpha   90.00
_cell.angle_beta   90.00
_cell.angle_gamma   90.00
#
_symmetry.space_group_name_H-M   'P 1'
#
loop_
_entity.id
_entity.type
_entity.pdbx_description
1 polymer ?
#
loop_
_entity_poly.entity_id
_entity_poly.type
_entity_poly.pdbx_seq_one_letter_code
_entity_poly.pdbx_strand_id
1 'polypeptide(L)'
;MVGTYEHFVAFGTDLVGIERILRGFQAICSLLVWYPALFALIQPKVPSTLSLRALGGQINVSRRFIRFFRFLDTFRAGWLVYVAQGDKSIDMWLDIISKTCFGMFGMMETLTLLDLCGIENLRVFSAERFQEIDYQSQLFWFAGLYTSVLVTVIRLYRLVAGTPASVKRETVSISSTEKPAELITAEKETAVLSEKMTKDDLDKERERLKSIVNKRKTERRAWIKKFKREGYVLLRALVSDLLDMLLPTTTVGWVKLEPGLVSLAMFITTFTTGQAVWERVGQNLQRQKQ
;
A
#
# COMPACT_ATOMS: atom_id res chain seq x y z
N MET A 1 -15.87 17.91 9.99
CA MET A 1 -15.14 16.64 10.19
C MET A 1 -16.11 15.50 9.92
N VAL A 2 -15.71 14.45 9.19
CA VAL A 2 -16.56 13.26 8.97
C VAL A 2 -16.79 12.62 10.34
N GLY A 3 -18.03 12.31 10.68
CA GLY A 3 -18.34 11.66 11.95
C GLY A 3 -17.77 10.24 11.98
N THR A 4 -17.24 9.79 13.12
CA THR A 4 -16.71 8.43 13.28
C THR A 4 -17.75 7.37 12.86
N TYR A 5 -19.03 7.63 13.13
CA TYR A 5 -20.15 6.79 12.70
C TYR A 5 -20.28 6.71 11.17
N GLU A 6 -20.27 7.84 10.46
CA GLU A 6 -20.37 7.86 8.99
C GLU A 6 -19.20 7.11 8.35
N HIS A 7 -18.00 7.24 8.93
CA HIS A 7 -16.82 6.53 8.46
C HIS A 7 -16.96 5.02 8.67
N PHE A 8 -17.44 4.60 9.85
CA PHE A 8 -17.69 3.19 10.14
C PHE A 8 -18.74 2.60 9.21
N VAL A 9 -19.85 3.30 8.97
CA VAL A 9 -20.90 2.87 8.03
C VAL A 9 -20.32 2.70 6.64
N ALA A 10 -19.58 3.68 6.12
CA ALA A 10 -19.00 3.62 4.79
C ALA A 10 -17.93 2.51 4.66
N PHE A 11 -17.19 2.21 5.73
CA PHE A 11 -16.24 1.08 5.73
C PHE A 11 -16.98 -0.26 5.76
N GLY A 12 -18.02 -0.39 6.59
CA GLY A 12 -18.81 -1.60 6.74
C GLY A 12 -19.70 -1.93 5.54
N THR A 13 -20.01 -0.96 4.68
CA THR A 13 -20.75 -1.17 3.42
C THR A 13 -19.84 -1.28 2.19
N ASP A 14 -18.54 -1.02 2.33
CA ASP A 14 -17.56 -1.21 1.27
C ASP A 14 -17.23 -2.70 1.11
N LEU A 15 -17.33 -3.23 -0.11
CA LEU A 15 -17.05 -4.65 -0.39
C LEU A 15 -15.64 -5.07 0.06
N VAL A 16 -14.64 -4.19 -0.07
CA VAL A 16 -13.27 -4.48 0.39
C VAL A 16 -13.20 -4.42 1.91
N GLY A 17 -13.91 -3.47 2.54
CA GLY A 17 -14.02 -3.38 4.00
C GLY A 17 -14.61 -4.66 4.60
N ILE A 18 -15.75 -5.13 4.08
CA ILE A 18 -16.39 -6.38 4.51
C ILE A 18 -15.44 -7.57 4.32
N GLU A 19 -14.79 -7.68 3.16
CA GLU A 19 -13.86 -8.79 2.90
C GLU A 19 -12.68 -8.81 3.89
N ARG A 20 -12.17 -7.64 4.30
CA ARG A 20 -11.13 -7.52 5.34
C ARG A 20 -11.66 -7.91 6.71
N ILE A 21 -12.87 -7.48 7.09
CA ILE A 21 -13.49 -7.91 8.34
C ILE A 21 -13.60 -9.44 8.40
N LEU A 22 -14.09 -10.06 7.32
CA LEU A 22 -14.20 -11.51 7.23
C LEU A 22 -12.83 -12.21 7.22
N ARG A 23 -11.81 -11.63 6.56
CA ARG A 23 -10.43 -12.15 6.64
C ARG A 23 -9.93 -12.18 8.08
N GLY A 24 -10.25 -11.14 8.85
CA GLY A 24 -9.92 -11.05 10.27
C GLY A 24 -10.59 -12.16 11.09
N PHE A 25 -11.90 -12.36 10.90
CA PHE A 25 -12.62 -13.44 11.57
C PHE A 25 -12.08 -14.83 11.21
N GLN A 26 -11.76 -15.07 9.93
CA GLN A 26 -11.13 -16.32 9.51
C GLN A 26 -9.75 -16.54 10.15
N ALA A 27 -8.93 -15.48 10.22
CA ALA A 27 -7.62 -15.53 10.86
C ALA A 27 -7.75 -15.82 12.37
N ILE A 28 -8.72 -15.20 13.06
CA ILE A 28 -9.01 -15.47 14.47
C ILE A 28 -9.46 -16.92 14.67
N CYS A 29 -10.38 -17.44 13.84
CA CYS A 29 -10.81 -18.83 13.93
C CYS A 29 -9.61 -19.78 13.78
N SER A 30 -8.72 -19.49 12.83
CA SER A 30 -7.53 -20.31 12.57
C SER A 30 -6.51 -20.25 13.71
N LEU A 31 -6.31 -19.06 14.31
CA LEU A 31 -5.48 -18.88 15.51
C LEU A 31 -6.04 -19.65 16.72
N LEU A 32 -7.35 -19.59 16.96
CA LEU A 32 -7.99 -20.31 18.07
C LEU A 32 -7.95 -21.83 17.88
N VAL A 33 -8.01 -22.31 16.63
CA VAL A 33 -7.80 -23.73 16.30
C VAL A 33 -6.38 -24.17 16.61
N TRP A 34 -5.37 -23.33 16.34
CA TRP A 34 -3.96 -23.67 16.56
C TRP A 34 -3.47 -23.44 17.99
N TYR A 35 -4.09 -22.51 18.72
CA TYR A 35 -3.79 -22.21 20.12
C TYR A 35 -5.01 -22.50 21.01
N PRO A 36 -5.33 -23.78 21.31
CA PRO A 36 -6.54 -24.17 22.05
C PRO A 36 -6.61 -23.58 23.45
N ALA A 37 -5.48 -23.26 24.08
CA ALA A 37 -5.46 -22.58 25.38
C ALA A 37 -6.18 -21.22 25.33
N LEU A 38 -6.00 -20.46 24.24
CA LEU A 38 -6.72 -19.19 24.03
C LEU A 38 -8.22 -19.43 23.83
N PHE A 39 -8.60 -20.50 23.14
CA PHE A 39 -10.00 -20.87 22.96
C PHE A 39 -10.66 -21.30 24.27
N ALA A 40 -9.96 -22.09 25.10
CA ALA A 40 -10.45 -22.56 26.39
C ALA A 40 -10.72 -21.42 27.38
N LEU A 41 -10.00 -20.30 27.27
CA LEU A 41 -10.28 -19.08 28.04
C LEU A 41 -11.61 -18.44 27.66
N ILE A 42 -12.01 -18.52 26.39
CA ILE A 42 -13.22 -17.86 25.86
C ILE A 42 -14.43 -18.80 26.00
N GLN A 43 -14.26 -20.09 25.73
CA GLN A 43 -15.31 -21.11 25.72
C GLN A 43 -14.84 -22.39 26.44
N PRO A 44 -14.77 -22.39 27.78
CA PRO A 44 -14.27 -23.53 28.54
C PRO A 44 -15.15 -24.79 28.40
N LYS A 45 -16.39 -24.63 27.94
CA LYS A 45 -17.39 -25.72 27.80
C LYS A 45 -17.33 -26.44 26.46
N VAL A 46 -16.56 -25.95 25.48
CA VAL A 46 -16.49 -26.54 24.14
C VAL A 46 -15.15 -27.28 23.99
N PRO A 47 -15.14 -28.62 24.03
CA PRO A 47 -13.90 -29.39 24.05
C PRO A 47 -13.21 -29.50 22.68
N SER A 48 -13.93 -29.26 21.56
CA SER A 48 -13.40 -29.46 20.21
C SER A 48 -13.36 -28.17 19.39
N THR A 49 -12.26 -27.98 18.65
CA THR A 49 -12.05 -26.84 17.73
C THR A 49 -12.56 -27.12 16.31
N LEU A 50 -13.21 -28.27 16.08
CA LEU A 50 -13.73 -28.68 14.78
C LEU A 50 -14.77 -27.68 14.24
N SER A 51 -15.67 -27.20 15.08
CA SER A 51 -16.69 -26.21 14.70
C SER A 51 -16.06 -24.88 14.28
N LEU A 52 -14.94 -24.47 14.91
CA LEU A 52 -14.19 -23.28 14.50
C LEU A 52 -13.53 -23.46 13.15
N ARG A 53 -13.02 -24.66 12.85
CA ARG A 53 -12.47 -24.98 11.53
C ARG A 53 -13.56 -24.93 10.46
N ALA A 54 -14.74 -25.50 10.73
CA ALA A 54 -15.88 -25.44 9.83
C ALA A 54 -16.33 -23.99 9.59
N LEU A 55 -16.46 -23.19 10.65
CA LEU A 55 -16.80 -21.77 10.57
C LEU A 55 -15.77 -20.99 9.74
N GLY A 56 -14.47 -21.20 10.00
CA GLY A 56 -13.39 -20.57 9.23
C GLY A 56 -13.44 -20.93 7.75
N GLY A 57 -13.80 -22.18 7.42
CA GLY A 57 -14.03 -22.62 6.04
C GLY A 57 -15.20 -21.91 5.37
N GLN A 58 -16.33 -21.77 6.06
CA GLN A 58 -17.49 -21.03 5.54
C GLN A 58 -17.18 -19.54 5.33
N ILE A 59 -16.44 -18.92 6.25
CA ILE A 59 -15.99 -17.53 6.10
C ILE A 59 -15.05 -17.40 4.89
N ASN A 60 -14.16 -18.36 4.66
CA ASN A 60 -13.28 -18.37 3.49
C ASN A 60 -14.06 -18.39 2.17
N VAL A 61 -15.09 -19.24 2.09
CA VAL A 61 -16.01 -19.31 0.93
C VAL A 61 -16.72 -17.97 0.72
N SER A 62 -17.31 -17.39 1.78
CA SER A 62 -17.99 -16.08 1.72
C SER A 62 -17.07 -14.97 1.22
N ARG A 63 -15.81 -14.94 1.67
CA ARG A 63 -14.81 -13.98 1.18
C ARG A 63 -14.53 -14.14 -0.30
N ARG A 64 -14.41 -15.36 -0.80
CA ARG A 64 -14.18 -15.62 -2.22
C ARG A 64 -15.39 -15.19 -3.06
N PHE A 65 -16.62 -15.38 -2.57
CA PHE A 65 -17.83 -14.82 -3.21
C PHE A 65 -17.82 -13.30 -3.29
N ILE A 66 -17.43 -12.59 -2.23
CA ILE A 66 -17.30 -11.12 -2.28
C ILE A 66 -16.26 -10.69 -3.33
N ARG A 67 -15.26 -11.53 -3.59
CA ARG A 67 -14.21 -11.27 -4.57
C ARG A 67 -14.51 -11.80 -5.99
N PHE A 68 -15.69 -12.38 -6.24
CA PHE A 68 -16.01 -13.14 -7.46
C PHE A 68 -15.58 -12.47 -8.77
N PHE A 69 -15.85 -11.17 -8.94
CA PHE A 69 -15.46 -10.41 -10.14
C PHE A 69 -14.30 -9.44 -9.94
N ARG A 70 -13.66 -9.43 -8.77
CA ARG A 70 -12.57 -8.49 -8.46
C ARG A 70 -11.33 -8.68 -9.33
N PHE A 71 -11.17 -9.86 -9.93
CA PHE A 71 -10.09 -10.10 -10.87
C PHE A 71 -10.19 -9.18 -12.12
N LEU A 72 -11.40 -8.78 -12.51
CA LEU A 72 -11.63 -7.83 -13.61
C LEU A 72 -11.09 -6.44 -13.26
N ASP A 73 -11.30 -5.99 -12.02
CA ASP A 73 -10.74 -4.72 -11.54
C ASP A 73 -9.21 -4.74 -11.56
N THR A 74 -8.59 -5.87 -11.16
CA THR A 74 -7.13 -6.01 -11.21
C THR A 74 -6.59 -6.04 -12.62
N PHE A 75 -7.24 -6.75 -13.56
CA PHE A 75 -6.85 -6.72 -14.97
C PHE A 75 -7.02 -5.33 -15.57
N ARG A 76 -8.14 -4.66 -15.29
CA ARG A 76 -8.37 -3.28 -15.72
C ARG A 76 -7.30 -2.33 -15.20
N ALA A 77 -6.90 -2.46 -13.92
CA ALA A 77 -5.85 -1.63 -13.34
C ALA A 77 -4.51 -1.79 -14.08
N GLY A 78 -4.12 -3.02 -14.41
CA GLY A 78 -2.93 -3.28 -15.24
C GLY A 78 -3.07 -2.74 -16.67
N TRP A 79 -4.22 -2.97 -17.29
CA TRP A 79 -4.53 -2.54 -18.66
C TRP A 79 -4.47 -1.02 -18.82
N LEU A 80 -4.99 -0.25 -17.85
CA LEU A 80 -4.95 1.21 -17.88
C LEU A 80 -3.51 1.75 -17.88
N VAL A 81 -2.61 1.13 -17.09
CA VAL A 81 -1.19 1.48 -17.10
C VAL A 81 -0.54 1.09 -18.43
N TYR A 82 -0.92 -0.06 -19.00
CA TYR A 82 -0.41 -0.52 -20.28
C TYR A 82 -0.79 0.39 -21.46
N VAL A 83 -2.05 0.83 -21.53
CA VAL A 83 -2.55 1.67 -22.64
C VAL A 83 -2.18 3.15 -22.48
N ALA A 84 -1.77 3.58 -21.28
CA ALA A 84 -1.30 4.94 -21.06
C ALA A 84 -0.18 5.32 -22.03
N GLN A 85 -0.30 6.49 -22.66
CA GLN A 85 0.68 7.02 -23.60
C GLN A 85 1.96 7.44 -22.87
N GLY A 86 3.10 7.28 -23.55
CA GLY A 86 4.43 7.60 -23.03
C GLY A 86 5.27 6.36 -22.71
N ASP A 87 6.59 6.59 -22.60
CA ASP A 87 7.54 5.55 -22.22
C ASP A 87 7.30 5.08 -20.79
N LYS A 88 7.26 3.76 -20.63
CA LYS A 88 6.98 3.11 -19.35
C LYS A 88 8.28 2.77 -18.66
N SER A 89 8.45 3.29 -17.45
CA SER A 89 9.56 2.92 -16.60
C SER A 89 9.43 1.47 -16.12
N ILE A 90 10.54 0.89 -15.66
CA ILE A 90 10.59 -0.54 -15.28
C ILE A 90 9.61 -0.89 -14.14
N ASP A 91 9.36 0.03 -13.22
CA ASP A 91 8.39 -0.14 -12.14
C ASP A 91 6.95 -0.15 -12.65
N MET A 92 6.64 0.53 -13.75
CA MET A 92 5.32 0.46 -14.38
C MET A 92 5.12 -0.89 -15.06
N TRP A 93 6.15 -1.42 -15.75
CA TRP A 93 6.10 -2.76 -16.33
C TRP A 93 5.93 -3.85 -15.27
N LEU A 94 6.70 -3.77 -14.17
CA LEU A 94 6.55 -4.69 -13.05
C LEU A 94 5.17 -4.58 -12.38
N ASP A 95 4.59 -3.38 -12.28
CA ASP A 95 3.24 -3.19 -11.76
C ASP A 95 2.19 -3.83 -12.68
N ILE A 96 2.33 -3.70 -14.02
CA ILE A 96 1.48 -4.39 -14.99
C ILE A 96 1.54 -5.90 -14.79
N ILE A 97 2.74 -6.48 -14.68
CA ILE A 97 2.93 -7.91 -14.44
C ILE A 97 2.26 -8.32 -13.13
N SER A 98 2.47 -7.55 -12.05
CA SER A 98 1.86 -7.80 -10.75
C SER A 98 0.33 -7.82 -10.84
N LYS A 99 -0.29 -6.83 -11.49
CA LYS A 99 -1.75 -6.76 -11.69
C LYS A 99 -2.28 -7.93 -12.51
N THR A 100 -1.56 -8.34 -13.55
CA THR A 100 -1.92 -9.51 -14.38
C THR A 100 -1.87 -10.79 -13.55
N CYS A 101 -0.81 -11.01 -12.75
CA CYS A 101 -0.70 -12.17 -11.87
C CYS A 101 -1.83 -12.21 -10.82
N PHE A 102 -2.15 -11.09 -10.17
CA PHE A 102 -3.28 -11.02 -9.24
C PHE A 102 -4.62 -11.26 -9.93
N GLY A 103 -4.79 -10.80 -11.18
CA GLY A 103 -5.96 -11.08 -11.99
C GLY A 103 -6.10 -12.57 -12.32
N MET A 104 -5.00 -13.23 -12.72
CA MET A 104 -5.00 -14.67 -12.99
C MET A 104 -5.33 -15.49 -11.73
N PHE A 105 -4.74 -15.14 -10.59
CA PHE A 105 -5.08 -15.72 -9.29
C PHE A 105 -6.58 -15.59 -8.99
N GLY A 106 -7.13 -14.38 -9.07
CA GLY A 106 -8.54 -14.14 -8.79
C GLY A 106 -9.46 -14.88 -9.78
N MET A 107 -9.08 -14.97 -11.05
CA MET A 107 -9.82 -15.73 -12.06
C MET A 107 -9.87 -17.22 -11.72
N MET A 108 -8.74 -17.82 -11.34
CA MET A 108 -8.67 -19.24 -10.95
C MET A 108 -9.44 -19.53 -9.65
N GLU A 109 -9.38 -18.62 -8.67
CA GLU A 109 -10.23 -18.72 -7.47
C GLU A 109 -11.73 -18.68 -7.80
N THR A 110 -12.15 -17.84 -8.76
CA THR A 110 -13.55 -17.75 -9.20
C THR A 110 -13.99 -19.01 -9.94
N LEU A 111 -13.14 -19.56 -10.81
CA LEU A 111 -13.43 -20.81 -11.53
C LEU A 111 -13.66 -21.98 -10.57
N THR A 112 -12.86 -22.08 -9.50
CA THR A 112 -12.92 -23.16 -8.53
C THR A 112 -13.91 -22.93 -7.39
N LEU A 113 -14.62 -21.79 -7.38
CA LEU A 113 -15.45 -21.40 -6.24
C LEU A 113 -16.66 -22.32 -6.02
N LEU A 114 -17.32 -22.76 -7.09
CA LEU A 114 -18.47 -23.67 -6.98
C LEU A 114 -18.07 -25.01 -6.37
N ASP A 115 -16.89 -25.53 -6.72
CA ASP A 115 -16.37 -26.77 -6.18
C ASP A 115 -16.00 -26.63 -4.70
N LEU A 116 -15.51 -25.45 -4.32
CA LEU A 116 -15.18 -25.12 -2.93
C LEU A 116 -16.41 -25.10 -2.02
N CYS A 117 -17.63 -24.89 -2.55
CA CYS A 117 -18.87 -24.99 -1.77
C CYS A 117 -19.14 -26.42 -1.26
N GLY A 118 -18.48 -27.44 -1.83
CA GLY A 118 -18.57 -28.81 -1.35
C GLY A 118 -19.89 -29.54 -1.67
N ILE A 119 -20.70 -29.01 -2.59
CA ILE A 119 -21.94 -29.65 -3.03
C ILE A 119 -21.58 -30.70 -4.09
N GLU A 120 -21.62 -31.98 -3.72
CA GLU A 120 -21.14 -33.09 -4.56
C GLU A 120 -21.76 -33.11 -5.96
N ASN A 121 -23.07 -32.84 -6.07
CA ASN A 121 -23.80 -32.87 -7.34
C ASN A 121 -23.54 -31.66 -8.25
N LEU A 122 -22.86 -30.62 -7.76
CA LEU A 122 -22.59 -29.37 -8.50
C LEU A 122 -21.10 -29.14 -8.76
N ARG A 123 -20.25 -30.15 -8.52
CA ARG A 123 -18.82 -30.05 -8.81
C ARG A 123 -18.59 -29.97 -10.32
N VAL A 124 -17.93 -28.91 -10.75
CA VAL A 124 -17.52 -28.63 -12.13
C VAL A 124 -16.23 -29.38 -12.45
N PHE A 125 -15.26 -29.39 -11.53
CA PHE A 125 -13.98 -30.07 -11.72
C PHE A 125 -13.87 -31.34 -10.85
N SER A 126 -13.02 -32.28 -11.29
CA SER A 126 -12.61 -33.40 -10.43
C SER A 126 -11.74 -32.90 -9.27
N ALA A 127 -11.64 -33.69 -8.19
CA ALA A 127 -10.83 -33.31 -7.03
C ALA A 127 -9.36 -33.03 -7.40
N GLU A 128 -8.79 -33.82 -8.32
CA GLU A 128 -7.43 -33.64 -8.83
C GLU A 128 -7.28 -32.34 -9.61
N ARG A 129 -8.24 -32.03 -10.50
CA ARG A 129 -8.22 -30.78 -11.29
C ARG A 129 -8.44 -29.54 -10.43
N PHE A 130 -9.31 -29.63 -9.43
CA PHE A 130 -9.48 -28.57 -8.43
C PHE A 130 -8.15 -28.28 -7.71
N GLN A 131 -7.45 -29.31 -7.23
CA GLN A 131 -6.17 -29.15 -6.56
C GLN A 131 -5.09 -28.58 -7.47
N GLU A 132 -5.04 -29.01 -8.73
CA GLU A 132 -4.12 -28.46 -9.73
C GLU A 132 -4.38 -26.98 -10.00
N ILE A 133 -5.64 -26.60 -10.22
CA ILE A 133 -6.01 -25.19 -10.46
C ILE A 133 -5.72 -24.34 -9.22
N ASP A 134 -6.04 -24.82 -8.02
CA ASP A 134 -5.74 -24.10 -6.78
C ASP A 134 -4.22 -23.95 -6.60
N TYR A 135 -3.42 -24.99 -6.85
CA TYR A 135 -1.96 -24.92 -6.82
C TYR A 135 -1.40 -23.86 -7.79
N GLN A 136 -1.85 -23.87 -9.05
CA GLN A 136 -1.43 -22.86 -10.04
C GLN A 136 -1.88 -21.45 -9.64
N SER A 137 -3.07 -21.32 -9.05
CA SER A 137 -3.58 -20.07 -8.50
C SER A 137 -2.63 -19.52 -7.43
N GLN A 138 -2.17 -20.36 -6.50
CA GLN A 138 -1.19 -19.95 -5.47
C GLN A 138 0.14 -19.47 -6.09
N LEU A 139 0.60 -20.09 -7.17
CA LEU A 139 1.81 -19.64 -7.88
C LEU A 139 1.64 -18.26 -8.49
N PHE A 140 0.50 -17.98 -9.14
CA PHE A 140 0.19 -16.64 -9.65
C PHE A 140 0.08 -15.62 -8.53
N TRP A 141 -0.50 -15.99 -7.39
CA TRP A 141 -0.57 -15.10 -6.23
C TRP A 141 0.82 -14.75 -5.71
N PHE A 142 1.70 -15.75 -5.55
CA PHE A 142 3.09 -15.54 -5.15
C PHE A 142 3.83 -14.64 -6.15
N ALA A 143 3.72 -14.90 -7.46
CA ALA A 143 4.37 -14.09 -8.49
C ALA A 143 3.88 -12.63 -8.46
N GLY A 144 2.58 -12.42 -8.23
CA GLY A 144 1.98 -11.09 -8.06
C GLY A 144 2.52 -10.34 -6.85
N LEU A 145 2.64 -11.01 -5.69
CA LEU A 145 3.23 -10.45 -4.47
C LEU A 145 4.72 -10.14 -4.65
N TYR A 146 5.48 -11.09 -5.22
CA TYR A 146 6.91 -10.92 -5.46
C TYR A 146 7.21 -9.70 -6.34
N THR A 147 6.49 -9.57 -7.46
CA THR A 147 6.63 -8.41 -8.34
C THR A 147 6.14 -7.11 -7.67
N SER A 148 5.07 -7.15 -6.86
CA SER A 148 4.60 -6.00 -6.07
C SER A 148 5.65 -5.51 -5.06
N VAL A 149 6.35 -6.43 -4.41
CA VAL A 149 7.48 -6.13 -3.52
C VAL A 149 8.59 -5.43 -4.28
N LEU A 150 8.99 -5.93 -5.45
CA LEU A 150 10.02 -5.29 -6.29
C LEU A 150 9.61 -3.87 -6.72
N VAL A 151 8.36 -3.68 -7.16
CA VAL A 151 7.81 -2.35 -7.49
C VAL A 151 7.91 -1.41 -6.30
N THR A 152 7.51 -1.88 -5.11
CA THR A 152 7.50 -1.09 -3.89
C THR A 152 8.91 -0.71 -3.44
N VAL A 153 9.87 -1.62 -3.56
CA VAL A 153 11.29 -1.36 -3.28
C VAL A 153 11.86 -0.31 -4.25
N ILE A 154 11.58 -0.41 -5.54
CA ILE A 154 12.02 0.59 -6.54
C ILE A 154 11.41 1.96 -6.23
N ARG A 155 10.10 2.01 -5.93
CA ARG A 155 9.41 3.26 -5.57
C ARG A 155 9.96 3.86 -4.27
N LEU A 156 10.25 3.03 -3.26
CA LEU A 156 10.83 3.47 -2.00
C LEU A 156 12.26 4.01 -2.21
N TYR A 157 13.07 3.32 -3.01
CA TYR A 157 14.41 3.79 -3.38
C TYR A 157 14.35 5.14 -4.09
N ARG A 158 13.46 5.32 -5.07
CA ARG A 158 13.28 6.61 -5.75
C ARG A 158 12.76 7.70 -4.82
N LEU A 159 11.88 7.37 -3.87
CA LEU A 159 11.40 8.32 -2.89
C LEU A 159 12.55 8.83 -2.02
N VAL A 160 13.43 7.93 -1.56
CA VAL A 160 14.62 8.27 -0.74
C VAL A 160 15.68 9.01 -1.56
N ALA A 161 15.91 8.60 -2.82
CA ALA A 161 16.87 9.24 -3.73
C ALA A 161 16.37 10.60 -4.26
N GLY A 162 15.06 10.84 -4.25
CA GLY A 162 14.47 12.11 -4.66
C GLY A 162 14.86 13.24 -3.72
N THR A 163 15.73 14.15 -4.20
CA THR A 163 16.06 15.37 -3.47
C THR A 163 14.80 16.20 -3.18
N PRO A 164 14.71 16.87 -2.02
CA PRO A 164 13.63 17.81 -1.76
C PRO A 164 13.59 18.84 -2.88
N ALA A 165 12.40 19.10 -3.41
CA ALA A 165 12.15 20.12 -4.42
C ALA A 165 12.44 21.51 -3.83
N SER A 166 13.72 21.86 -3.73
CA SER A 166 14.23 23.21 -3.46
C SER A 166 15.62 23.44 -4.05
N VAL A 167 16.11 22.55 -4.92
CA VAL A 167 17.31 22.80 -5.74
C VAL A 167 16.97 22.48 -7.19
N LYS A 168 16.05 23.26 -7.77
CA LYS A 168 16.32 23.68 -9.14
C LYS A 168 17.49 24.65 -8.96
N ARG A 169 18.70 24.14 -9.15
CA ARG A 169 19.89 24.97 -9.33
C ARG A 169 19.55 25.77 -10.58
N GLU A 170 18.95 26.94 -10.42
CA GLU A 170 19.20 27.99 -11.39
C GLU A 170 20.72 28.05 -11.40
N THR A 171 21.28 27.55 -12.49
CA THR A 171 22.62 27.86 -12.93
C THR A 171 22.71 29.37 -12.90
N VAL A 172 23.12 29.92 -11.75
CA VAL A 172 23.84 31.18 -11.74
C VAL A 172 25.05 30.86 -12.59
N SER A 173 24.98 31.26 -13.85
CA SER A 173 26.10 31.33 -14.76
C SER A 173 27.12 32.26 -14.12
N ILE A 174 27.94 31.72 -13.23
CA ILE A 174 29.22 32.32 -12.88
C ILE A 174 30.11 31.96 -14.05
N SER A 175 30.05 32.76 -15.11
CA SER A 175 31.17 32.86 -16.04
C SER A 175 32.29 33.53 -15.25
N SER A 176 33.12 32.71 -14.60
CA SER A 176 34.31 33.17 -13.92
C SER A 176 35.35 33.58 -14.96
N THR A 177 35.38 34.86 -15.30
CA THR A 177 36.61 35.52 -15.75
C THR A 177 36.57 36.97 -15.30
N GLU A 178 36.76 37.21 -14.00
CA GLU A 178 37.01 38.56 -13.49
C GLU A 178 38.30 38.58 -12.68
N LYS A 179 39.11 39.58 -13.01
CA LYS A 179 40.49 39.77 -12.55
C LYS A 179 40.48 40.24 -11.09
N PRO A 180 41.57 40.05 -10.33
CA PRO A 180 41.68 40.45 -8.93
C PRO A 180 41.39 41.94 -8.62
N ALA A 181 41.38 42.80 -9.64
CA ALA A 181 41.12 44.23 -9.51
C ALA A 181 39.62 44.56 -9.30
N GLU A 182 38.68 43.72 -9.77
CA GLU A 182 37.24 43.99 -9.65
C GLU A 182 36.67 43.67 -8.25
N LEU A 183 37.25 42.69 -7.53
CA LEU A 183 36.86 42.39 -6.15
C LEU A 183 37.14 43.55 -5.18
N ILE A 184 38.21 44.32 -5.40
CA ILE A 184 38.61 45.42 -4.51
C ILE A 184 37.71 46.65 -4.71
N THR A 185 37.24 46.89 -5.94
CA THR A 185 36.23 47.92 -6.25
C THR A 185 34.84 47.52 -5.75
N ALA A 186 34.47 46.24 -5.87
CA ALA A 186 33.20 45.74 -5.35
C ALA A 186 33.13 45.81 -3.82
N GLU A 187 34.19 45.46 -3.08
CA GLU A 187 34.24 45.62 -1.61
C GLU A 187 34.11 47.10 -1.18
N LYS A 188 34.71 48.03 -1.94
CA LYS A 188 34.58 49.46 -1.68
C LYS A 188 33.19 50.02 -2.01
N GLU A 189 32.55 49.56 -3.08
CA GLU A 189 31.17 49.95 -3.41
C GLU A 189 30.15 49.35 -2.44
N THR A 190 30.38 48.12 -1.96
CA THR A 190 29.53 47.49 -0.94
C THR A 190 29.66 48.19 0.42
N ALA A 191 30.86 48.70 0.76
CA ALA A 191 31.09 49.52 1.94
C ALA A 191 30.42 50.90 1.85
N VAL A 192 30.39 51.53 0.66
CA VAL A 192 29.74 52.83 0.44
C VAL A 192 28.21 52.73 0.35
N LEU A 193 27.66 51.60 -0.11
CA LEU A 193 26.21 51.32 -0.11
C LEU A 193 25.65 51.01 1.29
N SER A 194 26.49 50.51 2.21
CA SER A 194 26.08 50.24 3.59
C SER A 194 25.80 51.51 4.41
N GLU A 195 26.28 52.67 3.98
CA GLU A 195 26.21 53.92 4.75
C GLU A 195 25.01 54.82 4.37
N LYS A 196 24.21 54.43 3.37
CA LYS A 196 23.08 55.21 2.85
C LYS A 196 21.77 54.44 2.65
N MET A 197 21.59 53.29 3.29
CA MET A 197 20.27 52.65 3.35
C MET A 197 19.43 53.29 4.46
N THR A 198 18.32 53.91 4.07
CA THR A 198 17.30 54.42 4.99
C THR A 198 16.75 53.27 5.84
N LYS A 199 16.40 53.53 7.11
CA LYS A 199 15.80 52.53 8.02
C LYS A 199 14.61 51.79 7.38
N ASP A 200 13.80 52.51 6.60
CA ASP A 200 12.66 51.97 5.86
C ASP A 200 13.04 50.98 4.75
N ASP A 201 14.19 51.17 4.09
CA ASP A 201 14.67 50.26 3.04
C ASP A 201 15.25 48.98 3.64
N LEU A 202 15.91 49.08 4.79
CA LEU A 202 16.35 47.93 5.59
C LEU A 202 15.16 47.11 6.12
N ASP A 203 14.07 47.76 6.54
CA ASP A 203 12.88 47.07 7.02
C ASP A 203 12.12 46.35 5.88
N LYS A 204 12.03 46.95 4.69
CA LYS A 204 11.48 46.28 3.48
C LYS A 204 12.29 45.06 3.06
N GLU A 205 13.63 45.14 3.04
CA GLU A 205 14.49 44.00 2.69
C GLU A 205 14.37 42.87 3.74
N ARG A 206 14.23 43.21 5.02
CA ARG A 206 13.95 42.24 6.11
C ARG A 206 12.61 41.53 5.93
N GLU A 207 11.55 42.23 5.54
CA GLU A 207 10.25 41.62 5.27
C GLU A 207 10.28 40.71 4.05
N ARG A 208 10.97 41.12 2.98
CA ARG A 208 11.21 40.29 1.79
C ARG A 208 11.94 39.00 2.16
N LEU A 209 13.04 39.08 2.92
CA LEU A 209 13.78 37.91 3.41
C LEU A 209 12.92 37.01 4.29
N LYS A 210 12.14 37.58 5.22
CA LYS A 210 11.20 36.82 6.07
C LYS A 210 10.15 36.08 5.24
N SER A 211 9.59 36.71 4.20
CA SER A 211 8.61 36.05 3.32
C SER A 211 9.20 34.90 2.50
N ILE A 212 10.43 35.05 1.98
CA ILE A 212 11.16 33.99 1.27
C ILE A 212 11.48 32.83 2.23
N VAL A 213 11.96 33.13 3.44
CA VAL A 213 12.25 32.12 4.47
C VAL A 213 10.97 31.39 4.90
N ASN A 214 9.86 32.11 5.11
CA ASN A 214 8.58 31.51 5.45
C ASN A 214 8.05 30.61 4.32
N LYS A 215 8.16 31.04 3.05
CA LYS A 215 7.78 30.24 1.89
C LYS A 215 8.62 28.96 1.78
N ARG A 216 9.95 29.06 1.91
CA ARG A 216 10.83 27.87 1.92
C ARG A 216 10.53 26.93 3.10
N LYS A 217 10.18 27.49 4.26
CA LYS A 217 9.82 26.73 5.46
C LYS A 217 8.49 25.99 5.28
N THR A 218 7.49 26.61 4.66
CA THR A 218 6.20 25.96 4.36
C THR A 218 6.33 24.88 3.29
N GLU A 219 7.08 25.16 2.21
CA GLU A 219 7.41 24.18 1.16
C GLU A 219 8.16 22.97 1.72
N ARG A 220 9.18 23.20 2.55
CA ARG A 220 9.93 22.12 3.22
C ARG A 220 9.03 21.30 4.14
N ARG A 221 8.15 21.94 4.92
CA ARG A 221 7.18 21.24 5.79
C ARG A 221 6.19 20.40 4.97
N ALA A 222 5.67 20.95 3.87
CA ALA A 222 4.77 20.25 2.97
C ALA A 222 5.46 19.05 2.31
N TRP A 223 6.72 19.21 1.86
CA TRP A 223 7.52 18.14 1.31
C TRP A 223 7.78 17.03 2.34
N ILE A 224 8.21 17.36 3.56
CA ILE A 224 8.43 16.36 4.62
C ILE A 224 7.13 15.61 4.92
N LYS A 225 5.99 16.31 4.98
CA LYS A 225 4.69 15.67 5.20
C LYS A 225 4.33 14.72 4.07
N LYS A 226 4.55 15.13 2.81
CA LYS A 226 4.34 14.27 1.62
C LYS A 226 5.25 13.05 1.65
N PHE A 227 6.56 13.26 1.87
CA PHE A 227 7.56 12.21 1.97
C PHE A 227 7.21 11.17 3.03
N LYS A 228 6.87 11.62 4.25
CA LYS A 228 6.46 10.71 5.35
C LYS A 228 5.20 9.93 5.00
N ARG A 229 4.20 10.57 4.38
CA ARG A 229 2.96 9.91 3.97
C ARG A 229 3.20 8.86 2.88
N GLU A 230 3.93 9.23 1.84
CA GLU A 230 4.23 8.36 0.71
C GLU A 230 5.12 7.18 1.14
N GLY A 231 6.13 7.46 1.95
CA GLY A 231 7.00 6.43 2.54
C GLY A 231 6.25 5.48 3.47
N TYR A 232 5.34 5.99 4.30
CA TYR A 232 4.49 5.15 5.16
C TYR A 232 3.57 4.24 4.34
N VAL A 233 2.94 4.76 3.28
CA VAL A 233 2.07 3.96 2.40
C VAL A 233 2.86 2.85 1.71
N LEU A 234 4.05 3.16 1.17
CA LEU A 234 4.91 2.17 0.53
C LEU A 234 5.44 1.14 1.53
N LEU A 235 5.90 1.57 2.71
CA LEU A 235 6.41 0.67 3.74
C LEU A 235 5.32 -0.28 4.25
N ARG A 236 4.10 0.24 4.48
CA ARG A 236 2.95 -0.60 4.87
C ARG A 236 2.63 -1.63 3.79
N ALA A 237 2.63 -1.23 2.53
CA ALA A 237 2.41 -2.15 1.41
C ALA A 237 3.49 -3.24 1.36
N LEU A 238 4.76 -2.85 1.48
CA LEU A 238 5.90 -3.78 1.49
C LEU A 238 5.77 -4.83 2.61
N VAL A 239 5.53 -4.38 3.85
CA VAL A 239 5.37 -5.28 5.00
C VAL A 239 4.17 -6.20 4.81
N SER A 240 3.05 -5.67 4.31
CA SER A 240 1.86 -6.49 4.05
C SER A 240 2.12 -7.55 2.99
N ASP A 241 2.74 -7.19 1.87
CA ASP A 241 2.99 -8.12 0.77
C ASP A 241 3.99 -9.21 1.19
N LEU A 242 5.05 -8.86 1.93
CA LEU A 242 6.02 -9.83 2.46
C LEU A 242 5.39 -10.82 3.43
N LEU A 243 4.52 -10.36 4.34
CA LEU A 243 3.80 -11.25 5.24
C LEU A 243 2.78 -12.12 4.48
N ASP A 244 2.09 -11.55 3.49
CA ASP A 244 1.13 -12.30 2.67
C ASP A 244 1.81 -13.34 1.77
N MET A 245 3.10 -13.18 1.42
CA MET A 245 3.87 -14.22 0.70
C MET A 245 4.01 -15.52 1.49
N LEU A 246 3.88 -15.49 2.82
CA LEU A 246 3.94 -16.70 3.65
C LEU A 246 2.76 -17.65 3.38
N LEU A 247 1.62 -17.14 2.90
CA LEU A 247 0.41 -17.92 2.66
C LEU A 247 0.53 -18.80 1.40
N PRO A 248 0.85 -18.28 0.19
CA PRO A 248 1.01 -19.12 -0.99
C PRO A 248 2.26 -20.00 -0.88
N THR A 249 3.36 -19.54 -0.27
CA THR A 249 4.59 -20.36 -0.14
C THR A 249 4.40 -21.60 0.72
N THR A 250 3.56 -21.51 1.76
CA THR A 250 3.21 -22.65 2.61
C THR A 250 2.21 -23.57 1.95
N THR A 251 1.21 -23.01 1.24
CA THR A 251 0.22 -23.80 0.50
C THR A 251 0.86 -24.59 -0.65
N VAL A 252 1.81 -23.98 -1.37
CA VAL A 252 2.57 -24.62 -2.45
C VAL A 252 3.60 -25.63 -1.91
N GLY A 253 3.97 -25.54 -0.62
CA GLY A 253 4.89 -26.47 0.04
C GLY A 253 6.37 -26.10 -0.07
N TRP A 254 6.71 -24.88 -0.51
CA TRP A 254 8.10 -24.41 -0.56
C TRP A 254 8.69 -24.16 0.83
N VAL A 255 7.86 -23.69 1.77
CA VAL A 255 8.27 -23.44 3.16
C VAL A 255 7.31 -24.16 4.11
N LYS A 256 7.86 -24.91 5.06
CA LYS A 256 7.09 -25.57 6.12
C LYS A 256 6.98 -24.64 7.32
N LEU A 257 5.95 -23.80 7.35
CA LEU A 257 5.61 -22.99 8.52
C LEU A 257 4.48 -23.65 9.29
N GLU A 258 4.47 -23.42 10.60
CA GLU A 258 3.33 -23.82 11.42
C GLU A 258 2.06 -23.07 10.99
N PRO A 259 0.89 -23.74 10.89
CA PRO A 259 -0.38 -23.11 10.53
C PRO A 259 -0.75 -21.91 11.41
N GLY A 260 -0.31 -21.90 12.67
CA GLY A 260 -0.49 -20.77 13.58
C GLY A 260 0.25 -19.51 13.15
N LEU A 261 1.48 -19.64 12.64
CA LEU A 261 2.26 -18.50 12.15
C LEU A 261 1.66 -17.91 10.88
N VAL A 262 1.16 -18.76 9.98
CA VAL A 262 0.45 -18.33 8.77
C VAL A 262 -0.82 -17.57 9.14
N SER A 263 -1.55 -18.05 10.15
CA SER A 263 -2.76 -17.40 10.66
C SER A 263 -2.45 -16.06 11.34
N LEU A 264 -1.32 -15.96 12.05
CA LEU A 264 -0.84 -14.71 12.64
C LEU A 264 -0.43 -13.70 11.57
N ALA A 265 0.29 -14.13 10.54
CA ALA A 265 0.63 -13.29 9.39
C ALA A 265 -0.65 -12.77 8.72
N MET A 266 -1.62 -13.64 8.43
CA MET A 266 -2.92 -13.26 7.88
C MET A 266 -3.66 -12.25 8.78
N PHE A 267 -3.61 -12.42 10.10
CA PHE A 267 -4.22 -11.51 11.06
C PHE A 267 -3.57 -10.12 10.99
N ILE A 268 -2.23 -10.04 11.05
CA ILE A 268 -1.47 -8.78 10.98
C ILE A 268 -1.71 -8.06 9.63
N THR A 269 -1.68 -8.80 8.51
CA THR A 269 -1.93 -8.21 7.18
C THR A 269 -3.37 -7.73 7.04
N THR A 270 -4.32 -8.35 7.72
CA THR A 270 -5.71 -7.88 7.75
C THR A 270 -5.83 -6.49 8.38
N PHE A 271 -5.15 -6.23 9.50
CA PHE A 271 -5.20 -4.89 10.12
C PHE A 271 -4.56 -3.83 9.26
N THR A 272 -3.37 -4.11 8.72
CA THR A 272 -2.64 -3.13 7.90
C THR A 272 -3.39 -2.80 6.61
N THR A 273 -3.94 -3.81 5.93
CA THR A 273 -4.75 -3.59 4.72
C THR A 273 -6.14 -3.04 5.02
N GLY A 274 -6.75 -3.40 6.15
CA GLY A 274 -8.00 -2.82 6.63
C GLY A 274 -7.88 -1.33 6.94
N GLN A 275 -6.79 -0.91 7.58
CA GLN A 275 -6.46 0.50 7.80
C GLN A 275 -6.30 1.28 6.49
N ALA A 276 -5.71 0.66 5.46
CA ALA A 276 -5.60 1.29 4.14
C ALA A 276 -6.97 1.56 3.50
N VAL A 277 -7.90 0.62 3.63
CA VAL A 277 -9.28 0.77 3.16
C VAL A 277 -10.01 1.84 3.99
N TRP A 278 -9.83 1.83 5.30
CA TRP A 278 -10.37 2.86 6.20
C TRP A 278 -9.92 4.27 5.76
N GLU A 279 -8.62 4.48 5.55
CA GLU A 279 -8.08 5.76 5.07
C GLU A 279 -8.66 6.18 3.71
N ARG A 280 -8.80 5.22 2.77
CA ARG A 280 -9.38 5.47 1.44
C ARG A 280 -10.83 5.93 1.53
N VAL A 281 -11.65 5.21 2.29
CA VAL A 281 -13.07 5.53 2.49
C VAL A 281 -13.23 6.90 3.14
N GLY A 282 -12.40 7.20 4.15
CA GLY A 282 -12.42 8.50 4.82
C GLY A 282 -12.07 9.66 3.88
N GLN A 283 -11.10 9.47 2.99
CA GLN A 283 -10.75 10.46 1.96
C GLN A 283 -11.87 10.68 0.96
N ASN A 284 -12.56 9.62 0.54
CA ASN A 284 -13.71 9.73 -0.38
C ASN A 284 -14.88 10.50 0.26
N LEU A 285 -15.19 10.23 1.52
CA LEU A 285 -16.21 10.97 2.26
C LEU A 285 -15.87 12.45 2.42
N GLN A 286 -14.60 12.79 2.66
CA GLN A 286 -14.15 14.18 2.72
C GLN A 286 -14.33 14.90 1.38
N ARG A 287 -14.03 14.22 0.26
CA ARG A 287 -14.21 14.77 -1.09
C ARG A 287 -15.67 14.99 -1.46
N GLN A 288 -16.57 14.14 -0.97
CA GLN A 288 -18.01 14.28 -1.22
C GLN A 288 -18.65 15.44 -0.43
N LYS A 289 -18.02 15.88 0.66
CA LYS A 289 -18.48 17.01 1.49
C LYS A 289 -17.88 18.36 1.07
N GLN A 290 -16.94 18.36 0.12
CA GLN A 290 -16.34 19.57 -0.48
C GLN A 290 -17.04 19.92 -1.78
#